data_AF-A0A1G7GW13-F1
#
_entry.id   AF-A0A1G7GW13-F1
#
_cell.length_a   1.000
_cell.length_b   1.000
_cell.length_c   1.000
_cell.angle_alpha   90.00
_cell.angle_beta   90.00
_cell.angle_gamma   90.00
#
_symmetry.space_group_name_H-M   'P 1'
#
loop_
_entity.id
_entity.type
_entity.pdbx_description
1 polymer ?
#
loop_
_entity_poly.entity_id
_entity_poly.type
_entity_poly.pdbx_seq_one_letter_code
_entity_poly.pdbx_strand_id
1 'polypeptide(L)'
;MIVGGIDPTPIAAGFNLEAYAQAGVVVRARVDGFADGAMRVTHALTKGSVRVDLGMGIWGGAQPGARRLDTGPTLGVSVPVAGQRMRLSLDWRQRIAGDAAPGSGPALSIGTDF
;
A
#
# COMPACT_ATOMS: atom_id res chain seq x y z
N MET A 1 -8.11 -6.42 -16.76
CA MET A 1 -7.44 -6.32 -15.45
C MET A 1 -8.43 -6.75 -14.40
N ILE A 2 -7.95 -7.46 -13.37
CA ILE A 2 -8.72 -7.83 -12.19
C ILE A 2 -8.08 -7.10 -11.01
N VAL A 3 -8.90 -6.53 -10.15
CA VAL A 3 -8.48 -5.87 -8.90
C VAL A 3 -9.42 -6.32 -7.79
N GLY A 4 -8.85 -6.47 -6.59
CA GLY A 4 -9.60 -6.74 -5.38
C GLY A 4 -8.84 -6.23 -4.17
N GLY A 5 -9.55 -6.01 -3.08
CA GLY A 5 -8.95 -5.55 -1.84
C GLY A 5 -9.91 -5.61 -0.67
N ILE A 6 -9.36 -5.35 0.50
CA ILE A 6 -10.07 -5.18 1.75
C ILE A 6 -9.68 -3.80 2.30
N ASP A 7 -10.70 -3.01 2.59
CA ASP A 7 -10.56 -1.76 3.33
C ASP A 7 -10.07 -2.05 4.75
N PRO A 8 -9.61 -1.02 5.49
CA PRO A 8 -9.15 -1.17 6.88
C PRO A 8 -10.19 -1.91 7.73
N THR A 9 -9.93 -3.19 7.97
CA THR A 9 -10.83 -4.11 8.64
C THR A 9 -10.26 -4.45 10.00
N PRO A 10 -11.00 -4.24 11.11
CA PRO A 10 -10.53 -4.60 12.43
C PRO A 10 -10.21 -6.10 12.53
N ILE A 11 -9.05 -6.40 13.08
CA ILE A 11 -8.61 -7.75 13.44
C ILE A 11 -8.32 -7.82 14.95
N ALA A 12 -7.76 -8.93 15.42
CA ALA A 12 -7.47 -9.13 16.84
C ALA A 12 -6.53 -8.05 17.42
N ALA A 13 -6.63 -7.83 18.73
CA ALA A 13 -5.74 -6.96 19.51
C ALA A 13 -5.66 -5.48 19.05
N GLY A 14 -6.74 -4.95 18.46
CA GLY A 14 -6.82 -3.53 18.08
C GLY A 14 -6.07 -3.17 16.79
N PHE A 15 -5.57 -4.18 16.06
CA PHE A 15 -5.00 -3.99 14.73
C PHE A 15 -6.09 -3.93 13.66
N ASN A 16 -5.76 -3.32 12.54
CA ASN A 16 -6.54 -3.30 11.31
C ASN A 16 -5.71 -3.91 10.19
N LEU A 17 -6.36 -4.66 9.31
CA LEU A 17 -5.79 -5.21 8.10
C LEU A 17 -6.34 -4.46 6.89
N GLU A 18 -5.45 -4.02 6.00
CA GLU A 18 -5.78 -3.44 4.71
C GLU A 18 -4.96 -4.18 3.65
N ALA A 19 -5.57 -4.55 2.53
CA ALA A 19 -4.83 -5.19 1.45
C ALA A 19 -5.47 -4.91 0.10
N TYR A 20 -4.67 -4.88 -0.95
CA TYR A 20 -5.16 -4.88 -2.33
C TYR A 20 -4.23 -5.72 -3.20
N ALA A 21 -4.79 -6.25 -4.28
CA ALA A 21 -4.03 -6.90 -5.32
C ALA A 21 -4.70 -6.65 -6.68
N GLN A 22 -3.87 -6.55 -7.71
CA GLN A 22 -4.29 -6.38 -9.08
C GLN A 22 -3.41 -7.19 -10.02
N ALA A 23 -4.01 -7.67 -11.11
CA ALA A 23 -3.29 -8.35 -12.17
C ALA A 23 -3.95 -8.10 -13.52
N GLY A 24 -3.14 -8.11 -14.58
CA GLY A 24 -3.65 -7.87 -15.92
C GLY A 24 -2.62 -8.14 -16.99
N VAL A 25 -3.00 -7.76 -18.21
CA VAL A 25 -2.20 -7.89 -19.41
C VAL A 25 -2.25 -6.56 -20.15
N VAL A 26 -1.10 -6.11 -20.63
CA VAL A 26 -0.94 -4.92 -21.46
C VAL A 26 -0.54 -5.38 -22.86
N VAL A 27 -1.36 -5.05 -23.86
CA VAL A 27 -1.06 -5.32 -25.26
C VAL A 27 -0.43 -4.09 -25.89
N ARG A 28 0.83 -4.20 -26.30
CA ARG A 28 1.57 -3.19 -27.09
C ARG A 28 2.14 -3.87 -28.34
N ALA A 29 3.45 -3.76 -28.58
CA ALA A 29 4.15 -4.55 -29.60
C ALA A 29 4.24 -6.05 -29.24
N ARG A 30 4.08 -6.37 -27.95
CA ARG A 30 3.98 -7.72 -27.39
C ARG A 30 2.93 -7.74 -26.27
N VAL A 31 2.60 -8.93 -25.80
CA VAL A 31 1.64 -9.17 -24.72
C VAL A 31 2.42 -9.33 -23.41
N ASP A 32 2.35 -8.32 -22.55
CA ASP A 32 3.06 -8.31 -21.26
C ASP A 32 2.07 -8.42 -20.10
N GLY A 33 2.25 -9.43 -19.24
CA GLY A 33 1.49 -9.56 -18.00
C GLY A 33 2.03 -8.64 -16.90
N PHE A 34 1.17 -8.21 -15.99
CA PHE A 34 1.60 -7.54 -14.76
C PHE A 34 0.77 -7.99 -13.56
N ALA A 35 1.39 -7.89 -12.38
CA ALA A 35 0.72 -8.02 -11.09
C ALA A 35 1.31 -7.01 -10.11
N ASP A 36 0.48 -6.49 -9.20
CA ASP A 36 0.87 -5.58 -8.13
C ASP A 36 -0.05 -5.77 -6.92
N GLY A 37 0.44 -5.49 -5.72
CA GLY A 37 -0.37 -5.57 -4.52
C GLY A 37 0.37 -5.09 -3.29
N ALA A 38 -0.42 -4.84 -2.24
CA ALA A 38 0.08 -4.50 -0.92
C ALA A 38 -0.80 -5.08 0.17
N MET A 39 -0.21 -5.29 1.33
CA MET A 39 -0.94 -5.63 2.56
C MET A 39 -0.28 -4.89 3.72
N ARG A 40 -1.10 -4.32 4.60
CA ARG A 40 -0.68 -3.58 5.78
C ARG A 40 -1.46 -4.03 6.99
N VAL A 41 -0.76 -4.15 8.11
CA VAL A 41 -1.36 -4.38 9.43
C VAL A 41 -0.98 -3.20 10.31
N THR A 42 -1.96 -2.42 10.75
CA THR A 42 -1.72 -1.17 11.50
C THR A 42 -2.57 -1.08 12.77
N HIS A 43 -2.04 -0.43 13.79
CA HIS A 43 -2.75 -0.12 15.03
C HIS A 43 -3.03 1.39 15.08
N ALA A 44 -4.26 1.76 15.41
CA ALA A 44 -4.64 3.16 15.54
C ALA A 44 -4.06 3.75 16.84
N LEU A 45 -3.25 4.81 16.71
CA LEU A 45 -2.65 5.53 17.83
C LEU A 45 -3.57 6.61 18.40
N THR A 46 -4.46 7.17 17.57
CA THR A 46 -5.41 8.20 17.98
C THR A 46 -6.85 7.75 17.74
N LYS A 47 -7.77 8.30 18.56
CA LYS A 47 -9.21 8.16 18.40
C LYS A 47 -9.78 9.58 18.22
N GLY A 48 -10.18 9.94 17.00
CA GLY A 48 -10.66 11.30 16.71
C GLY A 48 -10.90 11.55 15.23
N SER A 49 -11.10 12.83 14.88
CA SER A 49 -11.24 13.29 13.50
C SER A 49 -9.95 13.08 12.70
N VAL A 50 -8.80 13.33 13.34
CA VAL A 50 -7.47 12.98 12.84
C VAL A 50 -7.11 11.59 13.35
N ARG A 51 -6.99 10.63 12.43
CA ARG A 51 -6.57 9.26 12.71
C ARG A 51 -5.11 9.10 12.34
N VAL A 52 -4.30 8.64 13.29
CA VAL A 52 -2.92 8.23 13.06
C VAL A 52 -2.84 6.73 13.30
N ASP A 53 -2.25 6.00 12.37
CA ASP A 53 -2.03 4.57 12.45
C ASP A 53 -0.57 4.20 12.17
N LEU A 54 -0.05 3.23 12.90
CA LEU A 54 1.32 2.75 12.76
C LEU A 54 1.31 1.24 12.62
N GLY A 55 2.18 0.70 11.76
CA GLY A 55 2.29 -0.73 11.61
C GLY A 55 3.36 -1.18 10.64
N MET A 56 3.11 -2.33 10.03
CA MET A 56 4.02 -2.97 9.08
C MET A 56 3.26 -3.27 7.78
N GLY A 57 3.98 -3.23 6.66
CA GLY A 57 3.44 -3.58 5.36
C GLY A 57 4.34 -4.51 4.57
N ILE A 58 3.72 -5.11 3.56
CA ILE A 58 4.39 -5.75 2.43
C ILE A 58 3.82 -5.16 1.14
N TRP A 59 4.67 -5.02 0.14
CA TRP A 59 4.29 -4.48 -1.17
C TRP A 59 5.05 -5.23 -2.23
N GLY A 60 4.41 -5.56 -3.35
CA GLY A 60 5.10 -6.26 -4.42
C GLY A 60 4.45 -6.03 -5.76
N GLY A 61 5.27 -6.05 -6.79
CA GLY A 61 4.82 -5.96 -8.16
C GLY A 61 5.78 -6.65 -9.11
N ALA A 62 5.26 -7.15 -10.22
CA ALA A 62 6.00 -7.85 -11.25
C ALA A 62 5.45 -7.52 -12.64
N GLN A 63 6.34 -7.16 -13.54
CA GLN A 63 6.13 -7.04 -14.98
C GLN A 63 7.43 -7.46 -15.70
N PRO A 64 7.42 -7.72 -17.02
CA PRO A 64 8.61 -8.04 -17.78
C PRO A 64 9.71 -6.98 -17.58
N GLY A 65 10.86 -7.43 -17.07
CA GLY A 65 12.02 -6.57 -16.80
C GLY A 65 11.98 -5.76 -15.50
N ALA A 66 10.91 -5.83 -14.70
CA ALA A 66 10.85 -5.16 -13.40
C ALA A 66 9.98 -5.95 -12.41
N ARG A 67 10.62 -6.47 -11.37
CA ARG A 67 9.94 -7.13 -10.25
C ARG A 67 10.54 -6.68 -8.94
N ARG A 68 9.70 -6.57 -7.91
CA ARG A 68 10.13 -6.14 -6.57
C ARG A 68 9.15 -6.63 -5.52
N LEU A 69 9.70 -7.00 -4.35
CA LEU A 69 8.97 -7.25 -3.12
C LEU A 69 9.66 -6.50 -1.99
N ASP A 70 8.86 -5.73 -1.25
CA ASP A 70 9.28 -4.90 -0.13
C ASP A 70 8.51 -5.25 1.14
N THR A 71 9.13 -4.93 2.27
CA THR A 71 8.47 -4.90 3.57
C THR A 71 9.00 -3.72 4.39
N GLY A 72 8.31 -3.35 5.46
CA GLY A 72 8.81 -2.34 6.40
C GLY A 72 7.70 -1.62 7.15
N PRO A 73 8.08 -0.67 8.02
CA PRO A 73 7.13 0.12 8.78
C PRO A 73 6.32 1.06 7.89
N THR A 74 5.09 1.31 8.32
CA THR A 74 4.15 2.25 7.69
C THR A 74 3.54 3.16 8.76
N LEU A 75 3.44 4.44 8.45
CA LEU A 75 2.74 5.46 9.22
C LEU A 75 1.63 6.06 8.36
N GLY A 76 0.38 5.85 8.75
CA GLY A 76 -0.80 6.44 8.14
C GLY A 76 -1.31 7.64 8.93
N VAL A 77 -1.73 8.68 8.23
CA VAL A 77 -2.43 9.84 8.79
C VAL A 77 -3.65 10.14 7.93
N SER A 78 -4.84 10.07 8.51
CA SER A 78 -6.09 10.46 7.86
C SER A 78 -6.68 11.70 8.53
N VAL A 79 -6.91 12.75 7.74
CA VAL A 79 -7.44 14.03 8.18
C VAL A 79 -8.67 14.43 7.37
N PRO A 80 -9.70 15.04 7.98
CA PRO A 80 -10.83 15.61 7.25
C PRO A 80 -10.42 16.95 6.63
N VAL A 81 -10.60 17.09 5.32
CA VAL A 81 -10.31 18.31 4.56
C VAL A 81 -11.53 18.63 3.71
N ALA A 82 -12.16 19.78 3.93
CA ALA A 82 -13.31 20.28 3.15
C ALA A 82 -14.46 19.26 2.96
N GLY A 83 -14.75 18.45 3.99
CA GLY A 83 -15.81 17.43 3.95
C GLY A 83 -15.38 16.08 3.37
N GLN A 84 -14.15 15.95 2.88
CA GLN A 84 -13.56 14.70 2.42
C GLN A 84 -12.50 14.18 3.40
N ARG A 85 -12.16 12.90 3.31
CA ARG A 85 -11.04 12.33 4.05
C ARG A 85 -9.82 12.25 3.14
N MET A 86 -8.75 12.90 3.57
CA MET A 86 -7.44 12.81 2.94
C MET A 86 -6.55 11.89 3.76
N ARG A 87 -5.90 10.94 3.10
CA ARG A 87 -4.95 10.01 3.71
C ARG A 87 -3.55 10.28 3.18
N LEU A 88 -2.60 10.39 4.10
CA LEU A 88 -1.18 10.37 3.81
C LEU A 88 -0.59 9.09 4.41
N SER A 89 0.33 8.45 3.70
CA SER A 89 1.12 7.35 4.26
C SER A 89 2.60 7.54 3.99
N LEU A 90 3.41 7.34 5.02
CA LEU A 90 4.86 7.30 4.93
C LEU A 90 5.34 5.88 5.23
N ASP A 91 5.90 5.25 4.21
CA ASP A 91 6.31 3.85 4.23
C ASP A 91 7.84 3.75 4.08
N TRP A 92 8.51 2.92 4.88
CA TRP A 92 9.87 2.48 4.54
C TRP A 92 9.79 1.20 3.72
N ARG A 93 10.22 1.25 2.46
CA ARG A 93 10.20 0.11 1.55
C ARG A 93 11.56 -0.59 1.56
N GLN A 94 11.75 -1.52 2.50
CA GLN A 94 12.91 -2.41 2.51
C GLN A 94 12.73 -3.48 1.44
N ARG A 95 13.53 -3.42 0.37
CA ARG A 95 13.52 -4.44 -0.68
C ARG A 95 14.10 -5.74 -0.15
N ILE A 96 13.34 -6.82 -0.32
CA ILE A 96 13.71 -8.18 0.08
C ILE A 96 13.79 -9.15 -1.10
N ALA A 97 13.15 -8.83 -2.24
CA ALA A 97 13.33 -9.58 -3.48
C ALA A 97 13.14 -8.69 -4.72
N GLY A 98 13.72 -9.13 -5.84
CA GLY A 98 13.71 -8.40 -7.09
C GLY A 98 14.73 -7.26 -7.16
N ASP A 99 14.80 -6.64 -8.32
CA ASP A 99 15.87 -5.73 -8.74
C ASP A 99 15.34 -4.41 -9.30
N ALA A 100 14.02 -4.22 -9.36
CA ALA A 100 13.43 -2.97 -9.86
C ALA A 100 13.91 -1.77 -9.04
N ALA A 101 14.40 -0.74 -9.72
CA ALA A 101 14.84 0.52 -9.15
C ALA A 101 13.65 1.37 -8.68
N PRO A 102 13.83 2.27 -7.69
CA PRO A 102 15.03 2.50 -6.89
C PRO A 102 15.30 1.37 -5.87
N GLY A 103 16.36 1.49 -5.08
CA GLY A 103 16.64 0.58 -3.96
C GLY A 103 15.66 0.73 -2.79
N SER A 104 16.08 0.29 -1.60
CA SER A 104 15.32 0.52 -0.36
C SER A 104 15.28 2.01 0.00
N GLY A 105 14.16 2.49 0.53
CA GLY A 105 14.02 3.88 0.90
C GLY A 105 12.60 4.27 1.33
N PRO A 106 12.39 5.55 1.67
CA PRO A 106 11.08 6.06 2.05
C PRO A 106 10.17 6.23 0.82
N ALA A 107 8.87 6.01 1.00
CA ALA A 107 7.83 6.29 0.04
C ALA A 107 6.71 7.07 0.73
N LEU A 108 6.33 8.21 0.15
CA LEU A 108 5.20 9.02 0.60
C LEU A 108 4.04 8.85 -0.39
N SER A 109 2.87 8.50 0.10
CA SER A 109 1.64 8.42 -0.70
C SER A 109 0.58 9.37 -0.14
N ILE A 110 -0.23 9.90 -1.04
CA ILE A 110 -1.38 10.75 -0.73
C ILE A 110 -2.58 10.22 -1.52
N GLY A 111 -3.72 10.15 -0.84
CA GLY A 111 -4.99 9.72 -1.43
C GLY A 111 -6.16 10.45 -0.77
N THR A 112 -7.29 10.44 -1.46
CA THR A 112 -8.55 11.01 -0.97
C THR A 112 -9.67 10.02 -1.23
N ASP A 113 -10.59 9.92 -0.28
CA ASP A 113 -11.83 9.16 -0.47
C ASP A 113 -12.80 10.04 -1.29
N PHE A 114 -13.45 9.46 -2.32
CA PHE A 114 -14.40 10.14 -3.22
C PHE A 114 -15.79 9.49 -3.19
#